data_AF-R7IEF5-F1
#
_entry.id   AF-R7IEF5-F1
#
_cell.length_a   1.000
_cell.length_b   1.000
_cell.length_c   1.000
_cell.angle_alpha   90.00
_cell.angle_beta   90.00
_cell.angle_gamma   90.00
#
_symmetry.space_group_name_H-M   'P 1'
#
loop_
_entity.id
_entity.type
_entity.pdbx_description
1 polymer ?
#
loop_
_entity_poly.entity_id
_entity_poly.type
_entity_poly.pdbx_seq_one_letter_code
_entity_poly.pdbx_strand_id
1 'polypeptide(L)'
;MYRGVDLTLSGGTVSITADKGYGIETNAASAIVQIAGAGTTTVTSSSTFAIRADSGIVNLYGTGEDHDGGTVTAESLQSAAAAIMSDSDGTVTIDAGSVTVKDTAASSAAIEVTGHGLVSLKANDASGTGVQVLNNSDSPTIYASDEGSVVIRADGAPIQVINQSGGQVILSDNADPSTGVTINGDLQASSVQVVGNVTASNDSRVAIHESGAGSYLKANKITASDSWVYLVLTGDAAYTSQTGGTSEVSVDGTGGRFLLQEQDTASSLAGISLTSGAGAIVMLSGTSTLTGNVTESGSGTQLQADFGTGTAWTGDLSASDGALATVTLAGTWTGSSTLSGGTADLMFTDPAGIWKAEKNGVGRRSYRLTILK
;
A
#
# COMPACT_ATOMS: atom_id res chain seq x y z
N MET A 1 20.65 -9.88 -30.67
CA MET A 1 20.92 -8.46 -31.03
C MET A 1 19.76 -7.67 -30.46
N TYR A 2 19.99 -6.89 -29.41
CA TYR A 2 18.98 -5.98 -28.89
C TYR A 2 18.69 -4.93 -29.96
N ARG A 3 17.41 -4.72 -30.28
CA ARG A 3 16.97 -3.65 -31.18
C ARG A 3 16.36 -2.59 -30.28
N GLY A 4 17.04 -1.47 -30.10
CA GLY A 4 16.61 -0.47 -29.13
C GLY A 4 16.95 0.95 -29.50
N VAL A 5 16.30 1.88 -28.80
CA VAL A 5 16.63 3.30 -28.80
C VAL A 5 17.41 3.57 -27.52
N ASP A 6 18.60 4.14 -27.66
CA ASP A 6 19.38 4.67 -26.54
C ASP A 6 19.66 6.15 -26.82
N LEU A 7 19.04 7.01 -26.02
CA LEU A 7 19.11 8.46 -26.16
C LEU A 7 19.61 9.07 -24.86
N THR A 8 20.83 9.61 -24.88
CA THR A 8 21.41 10.34 -23.76
C THR A 8 21.52 11.82 -24.09
N LEU A 9 20.97 12.67 -23.21
CA LEU A 9 21.05 14.13 -23.29
C LEU A 9 21.96 14.68 -22.18
N SER A 10 22.34 15.95 -22.31
CA SER A 10 23.05 16.73 -21.29
C SER A 10 22.20 17.93 -20.85
N GLY A 11 20.96 17.64 -20.44
CA GLY A 11 19.91 18.61 -20.12
C GLY A 11 18.88 18.77 -21.25
N GLY A 12 18.07 19.84 -21.16
CA GLY A 12 17.01 20.13 -22.14
C GLY A 12 15.74 19.29 -21.93
N THR A 13 14.98 19.08 -23.00
CA THR A 13 13.65 18.47 -22.94
C THR A 13 13.49 17.37 -23.98
N VAL A 14 12.91 16.24 -23.57
CA VAL A 14 12.36 15.20 -24.45
C VAL A 14 10.84 15.21 -24.32
N SER A 15 10.15 15.31 -25.44
CA SER A 15 8.68 15.26 -25.50
C SER A 15 8.25 14.24 -26.54
N ILE A 16 7.51 13.23 -26.10
CA ILE A 16 6.94 12.16 -26.93
C ILE A 16 5.43 12.23 -26.77
N THR A 17 4.72 12.48 -27.88
CA THR A 17 3.27 12.65 -27.88
C THR A 17 2.65 11.80 -28.97
N ALA A 18 1.69 10.97 -28.58
CA ALA A 18 0.92 10.13 -29.48
C ALA A 18 -0.57 10.51 -29.45
N ASP A 19 -1.06 11.11 -30.53
CA ASP A 19 -2.50 11.34 -30.74
C ASP A 19 -3.25 10.02 -30.95
N LYS A 20 -2.55 9.02 -31.51
CA LYS A 20 -3.02 7.65 -31.75
C LYS A 20 -1.93 6.64 -31.39
N GLY A 21 -2.29 5.56 -30.73
CA GLY A 21 -1.37 4.53 -30.26
C GLY A 21 -0.55 4.95 -29.05
N TYR A 22 0.61 4.31 -28.89
CA TYR A 22 1.47 4.46 -27.71
C TYR A 22 2.47 5.60 -27.89
N GLY A 23 2.83 6.28 -26.79
CA GLY A 23 3.99 7.17 -26.80
C GLY A 23 5.28 6.36 -26.97
N ILE A 24 5.47 5.36 -26.11
CA ILE A 24 6.55 4.36 -26.20
C ILE A 24 5.94 2.96 -26.14
N GLU A 25 6.36 2.05 -27.03
CA GLU A 25 5.98 0.64 -27.00
C GLU A 25 7.20 -0.26 -27.17
N THR A 26 7.32 -1.29 -26.34
CA THR A 26 8.29 -2.39 -26.52
C THR A 26 7.58 -3.74 -26.50
N ASN A 27 7.41 -4.35 -27.67
CA ASN A 27 6.61 -5.56 -27.89
C ASN A 27 7.41 -6.88 -27.98
N ALA A 28 8.69 -6.86 -27.64
CA ALA A 28 9.55 -8.04 -27.72
C ALA A 28 10.63 -8.01 -26.63
N ALA A 29 11.03 -9.17 -26.14
CA ALA A 29 12.06 -9.32 -25.10
C ALA A 29 13.44 -8.73 -25.43
N SER A 30 13.69 -8.45 -26.72
CA SER A 30 14.93 -7.81 -27.18
C SER A 30 14.80 -6.30 -27.42
N ALA A 31 13.61 -5.74 -27.24
CA ALA A 31 13.32 -4.32 -27.42
C ALA A 31 13.64 -3.55 -26.15
N ILE A 32 14.49 -2.52 -26.28
CA ILE A 32 14.88 -1.65 -25.17
C ILE A 32 14.74 -0.20 -25.62
N VAL A 33 14.08 0.64 -24.83
CA VAL A 33 14.05 2.09 -25.00
C VAL A 33 14.64 2.71 -23.76
N GLN A 34 15.74 3.44 -23.91
CA GLN A 34 16.38 4.18 -22.83
C GLN A 34 16.48 5.66 -23.21
N ILE A 35 16.03 6.50 -22.29
CA ILE A 35 16.15 7.96 -22.38
C ILE A 35 16.75 8.45 -21.08
N ALA A 36 17.90 9.11 -21.13
CA ALA A 36 18.63 9.56 -19.95
C ALA A 36 19.13 10.99 -20.09
N GLY A 37 19.31 11.68 -18.96
CA GLY A 37 20.03 12.96 -18.90
C GLY A 37 19.25 14.18 -19.41
N ALA A 38 17.94 14.04 -19.68
CA ALA A 38 17.08 15.19 -19.97
C ALA A 38 16.65 15.90 -18.68
N GLY A 39 16.61 17.24 -18.71
CA GLY A 39 16.07 18.03 -17.60
C GLY A 39 14.56 17.84 -17.44
N THR A 40 13.87 17.52 -18.53
CA THR A 40 12.46 17.12 -18.52
C THR A 40 12.22 16.06 -19.59
N THR A 41 11.54 14.98 -19.22
CA THR A 41 11.04 13.96 -20.14
C THR A 41 9.53 13.85 -19.97
N THR A 42 8.77 14.06 -21.05
CA THR A 42 7.31 13.92 -21.04
C THR A 42 6.88 12.92 -22.10
N VAL A 43 6.10 11.92 -21.70
CA VAL A 43 5.49 10.93 -22.57
C VAL A 43 3.98 11.00 -22.41
N THR A 44 3.27 11.18 -23.52
CA THR A 44 1.81 11.43 -23.52
C THR A 44 1.12 10.57 -24.59
N SER A 45 -0.06 10.02 -24.26
CA SER A 45 -0.96 9.42 -25.25
C SER A 45 -2.40 9.81 -24.99
N SER A 46 -3.16 10.10 -26.06
CA SER A 46 -4.59 10.42 -25.98
C SER A 46 -5.51 9.23 -26.30
N SER A 47 -4.97 8.04 -26.57
CA SER A 47 -5.76 6.94 -27.14
C SER A 47 -5.52 5.55 -26.56
N THR A 48 -4.31 5.24 -26.08
CA THR A 48 -4.01 3.93 -25.47
C THR A 48 -3.18 4.11 -24.20
N PHE A 49 -1.86 3.98 -24.27
CA PHE A 49 -0.96 4.16 -23.13
C PHE A 49 0.14 5.13 -23.47
N ALA A 50 0.57 5.95 -22.51
CA ALA A 50 1.77 6.77 -22.72
C ALA A 50 2.99 5.86 -22.90
N ILE A 51 3.12 4.84 -22.04
CA ILE A 51 4.19 3.84 -22.07
C ILE A 51 3.56 2.44 -22.01
N ARG A 52 3.94 1.56 -22.93
CA ARG A 52 3.62 0.13 -22.89
C ARG A 52 4.88 -0.72 -23.01
N ALA A 53 5.21 -1.48 -21.96
CA ALA A 53 6.23 -2.50 -22.00
C ALA A 53 5.57 -3.88 -21.96
N ASP A 54 5.51 -4.58 -23.08
CA ASP A 54 4.89 -5.92 -23.13
C ASP A 54 5.90 -7.00 -22.71
N SER A 55 6.98 -7.20 -23.45
CA SER A 55 8.09 -8.06 -22.99
C SER A 55 9.43 -7.35 -22.98
N GLY A 56 9.47 -6.10 -23.47
CA GLY A 56 10.70 -5.31 -23.55
C GLY A 56 10.90 -4.38 -22.36
N ILE A 57 11.89 -3.51 -22.47
CA ILE A 57 12.33 -2.63 -21.36
C ILE A 57 12.20 -1.17 -21.78
N VAL A 58 11.60 -0.36 -20.91
CA VAL A 58 11.58 1.11 -21.00
C VAL A 58 12.24 1.69 -19.77
N ASN A 59 13.32 2.45 -19.96
CA ASN A 59 14.08 3.11 -18.90
C ASN A 59 14.11 4.61 -19.14
N LEU A 60 13.54 5.39 -18.22
CA LEU A 60 13.55 6.85 -18.25
C LEU A 60 14.33 7.38 -17.05
N TYR A 61 15.50 7.97 -17.31
CA TYR A 61 16.42 8.46 -16.30
C TYR A 61 16.51 9.99 -16.33
N GLY A 62 16.53 10.58 -15.13
CA GLY A 62 16.75 12.00 -14.91
C GLY A 62 18.17 12.47 -15.29
N THR A 63 18.54 13.66 -14.82
CA THR A 63 19.91 14.19 -14.96
C THR A 63 20.75 13.82 -13.75
N GLY A 64 22.08 13.83 -13.91
CA GLY A 64 23.02 13.49 -12.83
C GLY A 64 23.37 12.01 -12.81
N GLU A 65 24.49 11.65 -12.18
CA GLU A 65 24.94 10.25 -12.09
C GLU A 65 24.01 9.41 -11.20
N ASP A 66 23.41 10.04 -10.18
CA ASP A 66 22.45 9.42 -9.26
C ASP A 66 20.98 9.68 -9.66
N HIS A 67 20.75 10.26 -10.84
CA HIS A 67 19.43 10.68 -11.34
C HIS A 67 18.67 11.57 -10.34
N ASP A 68 19.39 12.40 -9.58
CA ASP A 68 18.87 13.33 -8.57
C ASP A 68 18.29 14.61 -9.17
N GLY A 69 18.52 14.86 -10.45
CA GLY A 69 17.91 15.98 -11.17
C GLY A 69 16.91 15.55 -12.25
N GLY A 70 16.23 16.56 -12.79
CA GLY A 70 15.28 16.40 -13.90
C GLY A 70 13.93 15.82 -13.47
N THR A 71 12.95 15.95 -14.38
CA THR A 71 11.58 15.48 -14.16
C THR A 71 11.15 14.50 -15.24
N VAL A 72 10.43 13.45 -14.86
CA VAL A 72 9.80 12.52 -15.80
C VAL A 72 8.30 12.49 -15.58
N THR A 73 7.54 12.67 -16.66
CA THR A 73 6.08 12.61 -16.66
C THR A 73 5.58 11.61 -17.69
N ALA A 74 4.78 10.64 -17.26
CA ALA A 74 3.97 9.79 -18.13
C ALA A 74 2.49 10.12 -17.92
N GLU A 75 1.80 10.55 -18.97
CA GLU A 75 0.39 11.00 -18.85
C GLU A 75 -0.50 10.36 -19.92
N SER A 76 -1.58 9.71 -19.47
CA SER A 76 -2.69 9.31 -20.30
C SER A 76 -3.78 10.38 -20.33
N LEU A 77 -4.26 10.67 -21.54
CA LEU A 77 -5.27 11.67 -21.82
C LEU A 77 -6.53 11.03 -22.42
N GLN A 78 -7.67 11.69 -22.22
CA GLN A 78 -8.95 11.39 -22.90
C GLN A 78 -9.46 9.97 -22.69
N SER A 79 -9.29 9.08 -23.67
CA SER A 79 -9.82 7.71 -23.69
C SER A 79 -8.72 6.65 -23.60
N ALA A 80 -7.52 7.06 -23.19
CA ALA A 80 -6.42 6.16 -22.89
C ALA A 80 -6.80 5.15 -21.79
N ALA A 81 -6.15 3.98 -21.81
CA ALA A 81 -6.42 2.83 -20.96
C ALA A 81 -5.60 2.86 -19.65
N ALA A 82 -4.37 3.37 -19.71
CA ALA A 82 -3.60 3.81 -18.55
C ALA A 82 -2.42 4.69 -18.98
N ALA A 83 -1.74 5.37 -18.05
CA ALA A 83 -0.52 6.10 -18.39
C ALA A 83 0.63 5.13 -18.66
N ILE A 84 0.77 4.11 -17.82
CA ILE A 84 1.78 3.06 -17.95
C ILE A 84 1.11 1.69 -17.95
N MET A 85 1.45 0.85 -18.93
CA MET A 85 1.17 -0.57 -18.94
C MET A 85 2.47 -1.36 -18.96
N SER A 86 2.58 -2.35 -18.07
CA SER A 86 3.61 -3.41 -18.18
C SER A 86 2.92 -4.77 -18.18
N ASP A 87 3.22 -5.61 -19.16
CA ASP A 87 2.61 -6.94 -19.32
C ASP A 87 3.69 -8.02 -19.35
N SER A 88 3.34 -9.28 -19.62
CA SER A 88 4.23 -10.43 -19.87
C SER A 88 5.53 -10.42 -19.06
N ASP A 89 6.66 -9.98 -19.61
CA ASP A 89 7.95 -9.83 -18.91
C ASP A 89 8.49 -8.39 -19.03
N GLY A 90 7.60 -7.47 -19.42
CA GLY A 90 7.91 -6.08 -19.67
C GLY A 90 8.39 -5.37 -18.41
N THR A 91 9.24 -4.37 -18.57
CA THR A 91 9.68 -3.54 -17.45
C THR A 91 9.65 -2.08 -17.82
N VAL A 92 9.07 -1.26 -16.95
CA VAL A 92 9.14 0.20 -16.99
C VAL A 92 9.87 0.68 -15.75
N THR A 93 11.04 1.28 -15.91
CA THR A 93 11.78 1.94 -14.84
C THR A 93 11.81 3.43 -15.09
N ILE A 94 11.34 4.21 -14.12
CA ILE A 94 11.47 5.67 -14.11
C ILE A 94 12.21 6.07 -12.84
N ASP A 95 13.36 6.71 -13.01
CA ASP A 95 14.25 7.07 -11.92
C ASP A 95 14.85 8.47 -12.19
N ALA A 96 14.38 9.47 -11.45
CA ALA A 96 14.65 10.89 -11.72
C ALA A 96 14.53 11.74 -10.44
N GLY A 97 14.87 13.03 -10.53
CA GLY A 97 14.66 13.95 -9.40
C GLY A 97 13.18 14.01 -8.98
N SER A 98 12.25 14.05 -9.94
CA SER A 98 10.81 13.90 -9.67
C SER A 98 10.09 13.10 -10.75
N VAL A 99 9.08 12.34 -10.34
CA VAL A 99 8.33 11.42 -11.20
C VAL A 99 6.83 11.69 -11.07
N THR A 100 6.16 11.83 -12.21
CA THR A 100 4.70 11.97 -12.26
C THR A 100 4.12 10.95 -13.23
N VAL A 101 3.19 10.13 -12.74
CA VAL A 101 2.36 9.24 -13.55
C VAL A 101 0.92 9.66 -13.35
N LYS A 102 0.26 10.08 -14.42
CA LYS A 102 -1.06 10.69 -14.30
C LYS A 102 -2.02 10.13 -15.33
N ASP A 103 -3.17 9.68 -14.86
CA ASP A 103 -4.31 9.45 -15.71
C ASP A 103 -5.35 10.56 -15.58
N THR A 104 -5.82 11.02 -16.73
CA THR A 104 -6.93 11.98 -16.84
C THR A 104 -8.13 11.40 -17.58
N ALA A 105 -8.06 10.13 -18.00
CA ALA A 105 -9.18 9.43 -18.60
C ALA A 105 -10.25 9.10 -17.55
N ALA A 106 -11.50 8.97 -18.00
CA ALA A 106 -12.65 8.83 -17.10
C ALA A 106 -12.83 7.42 -16.51
N SER A 107 -12.13 6.40 -17.01
CA SER A 107 -12.39 4.99 -16.68
C SER A 107 -11.15 4.12 -16.81
N SER A 108 -9.99 4.65 -16.41
CA SER A 108 -8.69 4.02 -16.66
C SER A 108 -7.79 4.13 -15.42
N ALA A 109 -6.82 3.24 -15.31
CA ALA A 109 -5.85 3.28 -14.21
C ALA A 109 -4.71 4.26 -14.54
N ALA A 110 -3.97 4.75 -13.55
CA ALA A 110 -2.71 5.42 -13.85
C ALA A 110 -1.63 4.40 -14.24
N ILE A 111 -1.62 3.26 -13.57
CA ILE A 111 -0.68 2.16 -13.79
C ILE A 111 -1.45 0.84 -13.88
N GLU A 112 -1.18 0.07 -14.93
CA GLU A 112 -1.67 -1.29 -15.12
C GLU A 112 -0.48 -2.25 -15.28
N VAL A 113 -0.44 -3.31 -14.48
CA VAL A 113 0.60 -4.34 -14.55
C VAL A 113 -0.01 -5.74 -14.55
N THR A 114 0.28 -6.52 -15.58
CA THR A 114 -0.24 -7.88 -15.79
C THR A 114 0.90 -8.84 -16.13
N GLY A 115 0.64 -10.15 -16.21
CA GLY A 115 1.69 -11.15 -16.42
C GLY A 115 2.76 -11.09 -15.34
N HIS A 116 4.04 -11.20 -15.68
CA HIS A 116 5.20 -10.93 -14.82
C HIS A 116 5.76 -9.50 -15.01
N GLY A 117 4.94 -8.57 -15.50
CA GLY A 117 5.36 -7.20 -15.74
C GLY A 117 5.85 -6.46 -14.49
N LEU A 118 6.69 -5.44 -14.67
CA LEU A 118 7.22 -4.63 -13.58
C LEU A 118 7.18 -3.14 -13.90
N VAL A 119 6.62 -2.34 -12.98
CA VAL A 119 6.78 -0.88 -12.97
C VAL A 119 7.54 -0.46 -11.71
N SER A 120 8.69 0.19 -11.90
CA SER A 120 9.51 0.73 -10.81
C SER A 120 9.62 2.25 -10.95
N LEU A 121 9.13 2.99 -9.95
CA LEU A 121 9.19 4.45 -9.88
C LEU A 121 10.07 4.88 -8.71
N LYS A 122 11.04 5.76 -8.96
CA LYS A 122 11.91 6.32 -7.93
C LYS A 122 12.11 7.82 -8.13
N ALA A 123 11.95 8.58 -7.04
CA ALA A 123 12.35 9.99 -6.98
C ALA A 123 13.58 10.17 -6.08
N ASN A 124 14.57 10.94 -6.53
CA ASN A 124 15.84 11.12 -5.81
C ASN A 124 16.10 12.57 -5.36
N ASP A 125 15.24 13.54 -5.73
CA ASP A 125 15.38 14.93 -5.28
C ASP A 125 14.51 15.18 -4.04
N ALA A 126 15.14 15.27 -2.87
CA ALA A 126 14.47 15.62 -1.62
C ALA A 126 13.78 17.00 -1.66
N SER A 127 14.18 17.89 -2.56
CA SER A 127 13.54 19.19 -2.79
C SER A 127 12.48 19.19 -3.90
N GLY A 128 12.36 18.06 -4.62
CA GLY A 128 11.45 17.87 -5.73
C GLY A 128 10.01 17.58 -5.30
N THR A 129 9.15 17.33 -6.29
CA THR A 129 7.76 16.91 -6.05
C THR A 129 7.64 15.43 -5.68
N GLY A 130 8.76 14.69 -5.70
CA GLY A 130 8.79 13.27 -5.38
C GLY A 130 8.12 12.40 -6.43
N VAL A 131 7.53 11.27 -6.00
CA VAL A 131 6.72 10.42 -6.89
C VAL A 131 5.23 10.76 -6.72
N GLN A 132 4.56 11.09 -7.81
CA GLN A 132 3.11 11.33 -7.84
C GLN A 132 2.44 10.38 -8.82
N VAL A 133 1.58 9.49 -8.32
CA VAL A 133 0.72 8.63 -9.12
C VAL A 133 -0.73 9.06 -8.91
N LEU A 134 -1.29 9.71 -9.92
CA LEU A 134 -2.55 10.43 -9.81
C LEU A 134 -3.59 9.86 -10.77
N ASN A 135 -4.77 9.56 -10.25
CA ASN A 135 -5.93 9.16 -11.02
C ASN A 135 -7.18 9.92 -10.53
N ASN A 136 -8.14 10.15 -11.41
CA ASN A 136 -9.42 10.79 -11.09
C ASN A 136 -10.59 10.04 -11.75
N SER A 137 -10.52 8.72 -11.75
CA SER A 137 -11.52 7.84 -12.34
C SER A 137 -12.10 6.88 -11.29
N ASP A 138 -13.19 6.20 -11.64
CA ASP A 138 -13.76 5.13 -10.82
C ASP A 138 -12.88 3.86 -10.82
N SER A 139 -11.92 3.77 -11.75
CA SER A 139 -10.94 2.70 -11.83
C SER A 139 -9.86 2.85 -10.74
N PRO A 140 -9.18 1.76 -10.35
CA PRO A 140 -8.04 1.85 -9.42
C PRO A 140 -6.93 2.76 -9.97
N THR A 141 -6.27 3.53 -9.10
CA THR A 141 -5.05 4.27 -9.50
C THR A 141 -3.94 3.31 -9.96
N ILE A 142 -3.76 2.21 -9.24
CA ILE A 142 -2.83 1.14 -9.56
C ILE A 142 -3.60 -0.17 -9.64
N TYR A 143 -3.52 -0.83 -10.80
CA TYR A 143 -4.00 -2.19 -11.01
C TYR A 143 -2.81 -3.11 -11.24
N ALA A 144 -2.68 -4.15 -10.41
CA ALA A 144 -1.73 -5.24 -10.61
C ALA A 144 -2.51 -6.55 -10.64
N SER A 145 -2.24 -7.43 -11.61
CA SER A 145 -2.83 -8.77 -11.66
C SER A 145 -1.83 -9.82 -12.14
N ASP A 146 -2.24 -11.09 -12.06
CA ASP A 146 -1.41 -12.26 -12.39
C ASP A 146 -0.15 -12.34 -11.51
N GLU A 147 1.00 -11.89 -11.96
CA GLU A 147 2.25 -11.81 -11.17
C GLU A 147 2.87 -10.40 -11.28
N GLY A 148 2.06 -9.43 -11.72
CA GLY A 148 2.48 -8.07 -12.02
C GLY A 148 2.91 -7.31 -10.77
N SER A 149 3.98 -6.53 -10.87
CA SER A 149 4.54 -5.81 -9.71
C SER A 149 4.70 -4.32 -9.93
N VAL A 150 4.36 -3.54 -8.91
CA VAL A 150 4.58 -2.09 -8.84
C VAL A 150 5.39 -1.76 -7.61
N VAL A 151 6.52 -1.09 -7.80
CA VAL A 151 7.40 -0.64 -6.72
C VAL A 151 7.57 0.87 -6.81
N ILE A 152 7.23 1.58 -5.73
CA ILE A 152 7.36 3.04 -5.63
C ILE A 152 8.28 3.38 -4.47
N ARG A 153 9.33 4.15 -4.74
CA ARG A 153 10.34 4.58 -3.76
C ARG A 153 10.65 6.05 -3.89
N ALA A 154 11.20 6.63 -2.83
CA ALA A 154 11.74 7.98 -2.86
C ALA A 154 12.88 8.09 -1.85
N ASP A 155 13.95 8.79 -2.22
CA ASP A 155 15.09 9.07 -1.34
C ASP A 155 14.95 10.49 -0.77
N GLY A 156 14.36 10.61 0.43
CA GLY A 156 14.13 11.89 1.09
C GLY A 156 13.08 12.79 0.42
N ALA A 157 12.37 12.31 -0.61
CA ALA A 157 11.30 13.03 -1.31
C ALA A 157 9.91 12.47 -0.96
N PRO A 158 8.81 13.20 -1.23
CA PRO A 158 7.47 12.72 -0.91
C PRO A 158 6.96 11.66 -1.91
N ILE A 159 6.01 10.83 -1.48
CA ILE A 159 5.24 9.93 -2.36
C ILE A 159 3.74 10.25 -2.21
N GLN A 160 3.05 10.41 -3.35
CA GLN A 160 1.61 10.57 -3.40
C GLN A 160 1.01 9.54 -4.36
N VAL A 161 0.09 8.71 -3.87
CA VAL A 161 -0.69 7.76 -4.68
C VAL A 161 -2.17 8.02 -4.40
N ILE A 162 -2.82 8.75 -5.31
CA ILE A 162 -4.12 9.36 -5.02
C ILE A 162 -5.12 8.97 -6.10
N ASN A 163 -6.26 8.41 -5.67
CA ASN A 163 -7.48 8.45 -6.46
C ASN A 163 -8.35 9.64 -6.01
N GLN A 164 -8.43 10.66 -6.85
CA GLN A 164 -9.18 11.89 -6.59
C GLN A 164 -10.70 11.69 -6.60
N SER A 165 -11.20 10.62 -7.23
CA SER A 165 -12.63 10.24 -7.17
C SER A 165 -13.02 9.71 -5.79
N GLY A 166 -12.03 9.36 -4.95
CA GLY A 166 -12.24 8.67 -3.67
C GLY A 166 -12.62 7.19 -3.83
N GLY A 167 -12.46 6.63 -5.03
CA GLY A 167 -12.70 5.22 -5.32
C GLY A 167 -11.58 4.30 -4.82
N GLN A 168 -11.24 3.31 -5.64
CA GLN A 168 -10.14 2.38 -5.38
C GLN A 168 -8.80 3.06 -5.68
N VAL A 169 -7.79 2.93 -4.81
CA VAL A 169 -6.41 3.38 -5.11
C VAL A 169 -5.55 2.23 -5.60
N ILE A 170 -5.64 1.07 -4.96
CA ILE A 170 -4.85 -0.12 -5.31
C ILE A 170 -5.78 -1.31 -5.42
N LEU A 171 -5.80 -1.95 -6.58
CA LEU A 171 -6.36 -3.29 -6.77
C LEU A 171 -5.23 -4.23 -7.18
N SER A 172 -4.92 -5.19 -6.32
CA SER A 172 -3.88 -6.18 -6.54
C SER A 172 -4.53 -7.56 -6.56
N ASP A 173 -4.55 -8.19 -7.74
CA ASP A 173 -5.24 -9.44 -8.03
C ASP A 173 -4.27 -10.47 -8.65
N ASN A 174 -3.23 -10.77 -7.89
CA ASN A 174 -2.09 -11.59 -8.31
C ASN A 174 -2.18 -12.99 -7.74
N ALA A 175 -1.74 -13.98 -8.52
CA ALA A 175 -1.58 -15.40 -8.20
C ALA A 175 -0.24 -15.76 -7.51
N ASP A 176 0.55 -14.78 -7.07
CA ASP A 176 1.83 -15.00 -6.37
C ASP A 176 2.03 -14.00 -5.20
N PRO A 177 2.23 -14.47 -3.95
CA PRO A 177 2.37 -13.61 -2.76
C PRO A 177 3.67 -12.81 -2.67
N SER A 178 4.63 -13.07 -3.56
CA SER A 178 5.86 -12.28 -3.73
C SER A 178 5.69 -11.06 -4.63
N THR A 179 4.54 -10.94 -5.30
CA THR A 179 4.23 -9.91 -6.29
C THR A 179 3.09 -9.01 -5.83
N GLY A 180 2.89 -7.87 -6.50
CA GLY A 180 1.82 -6.91 -6.21
C GLY A 180 2.35 -5.49 -6.04
N VAL A 181 1.82 -4.75 -5.08
CA VAL A 181 2.14 -3.32 -4.92
C VAL A 181 2.94 -3.06 -3.65
N THR A 182 4.11 -2.44 -3.78
CA THR A 182 4.91 -1.97 -2.65
C THR A 182 5.20 -0.48 -2.77
N ILE A 183 4.80 0.27 -1.75
CA ILE A 183 5.05 1.71 -1.61
C ILE A 183 5.99 1.93 -0.44
N ASN A 184 7.13 2.56 -0.71
CA ASN A 184 8.12 3.02 0.27
C ASN A 184 8.68 1.91 1.18
N GLY A 185 8.90 0.71 0.64
CA GLY A 185 9.35 -0.45 1.43
C GLY A 185 10.70 -0.28 2.14
N ASP A 186 11.49 0.74 1.76
CA ASP A 186 12.76 1.14 2.37
C ASP A 186 12.62 2.23 3.45
N LEU A 187 11.42 2.81 3.64
CA LEU A 187 11.12 3.86 4.63
C LEU A 187 12.00 5.12 4.47
N GLN A 188 12.33 5.49 3.23
CA GLN A 188 13.19 6.65 2.94
C GLN A 188 12.43 7.90 2.48
N ALA A 189 11.14 7.78 2.12
CA ALA A 189 10.34 8.93 1.73
C ALA A 189 10.17 9.95 2.87
N SER A 190 10.12 11.23 2.53
CA SER A 190 9.89 12.32 3.50
C SER A 190 8.45 12.42 3.99
N SER A 191 7.51 11.89 3.20
CA SER A 191 6.10 11.75 3.52
C SER A 191 5.46 10.77 2.53
N VAL A 192 4.50 9.96 2.97
CA VAL A 192 3.71 9.08 2.08
C VAL A 192 2.22 9.40 2.23
N GLN A 193 1.55 9.70 1.12
CA GLN A 193 0.14 10.05 1.10
C GLN A 193 -0.61 9.14 0.15
N VAL A 194 -1.50 8.32 0.68
CA VAL A 194 -2.30 7.37 -0.09
C VAL A 194 -3.79 7.65 0.12
N VAL A 195 -4.56 7.81 -0.95
CA VAL A 195 -6.01 8.12 -0.88
C VAL A 195 -6.81 7.22 -1.81
N GLY A 196 -7.72 6.46 -1.22
CA GLY A 196 -8.65 5.53 -1.88
C GLY A 196 -8.64 4.16 -1.20
N ASN A 197 -9.54 3.28 -1.61
CA ASN A 197 -9.67 1.93 -1.05
C ASN A 197 -8.56 0.99 -1.55
N VAL A 198 -8.20 0.01 -0.72
CA VAL A 198 -7.16 -0.97 -1.02
C VAL A 198 -7.76 -2.37 -1.05
N THR A 199 -7.42 -3.15 -2.07
CA THR A 199 -7.87 -4.53 -2.22
C THR A 199 -6.69 -5.39 -2.66
N ALA A 200 -6.47 -6.48 -1.93
CA ALA A 200 -5.60 -7.58 -2.32
C ALA A 200 -6.44 -8.86 -2.42
N SER A 201 -6.34 -9.59 -3.52
CA SER A 201 -7.03 -10.86 -3.79
C SER A 201 -6.13 -11.85 -4.52
N ASN A 202 -6.54 -13.14 -4.51
CA ASN A 202 -5.95 -14.23 -5.30
C ASN A 202 -4.51 -14.65 -4.96
N ASP A 203 -4.07 -14.54 -3.71
CA ASP A 203 -2.67 -14.70 -3.25
C ASP A 203 -1.77 -13.47 -3.50
N SER A 204 -2.35 -12.27 -3.63
CA SER A 204 -1.59 -11.04 -3.86
C SER A 204 -1.07 -10.37 -2.59
N ARG A 205 -0.21 -9.36 -2.77
CA ARG A 205 0.33 -8.52 -1.70
C ARG A 205 0.22 -7.03 -2.01
N VAL A 206 -0.23 -6.28 -1.00
CA VAL A 206 -0.08 -4.81 -0.95
C VAL A 206 0.70 -4.42 0.30
N ALA A 207 1.75 -3.62 0.14
CA ALA A 207 2.54 -3.09 1.25
C ALA A 207 2.66 -1.57 1.15
N ILE A 208 2.24 -0.87 2.20
CA ILE A 208 2.29 0.59 2.31
C ILE A 208 3.06 0.93 3.59
N HIS A 209 4.18 1.61 3.41
CA HIS A 209 5.06 2.01 4.48
C HIS A 209 5.06 3.53 4.56
N GLU A 210 4.52 4.08 5.63
CA GLU A 210 4.39 5.52 5.84
C GLU A 210 5.56 6.03 6.71
N SER A 211 6.31 6.99 6.16
CA SER A 211 7.46 7.59 6.82
C SER A 211 7.47 9.10 6.66
N GLY A 212 7.90 9.78 7.73
CA GLY A 212 8.07 11.23 7.74
C GLY A 212 6.77 12.01 7.93
N ALA A 213 6.95 13.31 8.17
CA ALA A 213 5.90 14.18 8.68
C ALA A 213 4.75 14.39 7.69
N GLY A 214 3.52 14.28 8.17
CA GLY A 214 2.32 14.50 7.35
C GLY A 214 1.98 13.35 6.41
N SER A 215 2.49 12.15 6.69
CA SER A 215 2.08 10.92 6.02
C SER A 215 0.68 10.50 6.43
N TYR A 216 -0.07 9.90 5.51
CA TYR A 216 -1.38 9.33 5.82
C TYR A 216 -1.86 8.31 4.78
N LEU A 217 -2.69 7.39 5.26
CA LEU A 217 -3.55 6.54 4.45
C LEU A 217 -5.01 6.93 4.71
N LYS A 218 -5.71 7.30 3.65
CA LYS A 218 -7.13 7.60 3.68
C LYS A 218 -7.90 6.60 2.85
N ALA A 219 -8.39 5.54 3.49
CA ALA A 219 -9.14 4.46 2.86
C ALA A 219 -10.43 4.19 3.64
N ASN A 220 -11.58 4.17 2.98
CA ASN A 220 -12.83 3.77 3.65
C ASN A 220 -12.80 2.28 3.94
N LYS A 221 -12.21 1.50 3.02
CA LYS A 221 -12.11 0.05 3.13
C LYS A 221 -10.75 -0.47 2.67
N ILE A 222 -10.22 -1.41 3.43
CA ILE A 222 -9.12 -2.29 3.06
C ILE A 222 -9.65 -3.72 3.04
N THR A 223 -9.41 -4.45 1.96
CA THR A 223 -9.83 -5.85 1.79
C THR A 223 -8.61 -6.71 1.48
N ALA A 224 -8.52 -7.86 2.16
CA ALA A 224 -7.50 -8.86 1.91
C ALA A 224 -8.17 -10.25 1.90
N SER A 225 -8.33 -10.84 0.71
CA SER A 225 -9.02 -12.13 0.54
C SER A 225 -8.06 -13.18 0.03
N ASP A 226 -7.74 -14.15 0.89
CA ASP A 226 -6.62 -15.09 0.65
C ASP A 226 -5.37 -14.32 0.15
N SER A 227 -5.09 -13.16 0.75
CA SER A 227 -4.07 -12.20 0.29
C SER A 227 -3.59 -11.32 1.43
N TRP A 228 -2.50 -10.59 1.20
CA TRP A 228 -1.76 -9.92 2.26
C TRP A 228 -1.79 -8.40 2.10
N VAL A 229 -2.16 -7.69 3.16
CA VAL A 229 -2.01 -6.22 3.25
C VAL A 229 -1.12 -5.87 4.44
N TYR A 230 -0.06 -5.11 4.18
CA TYR A 230 0.90 -4.64 5.17
C TYR A 230 0.85 -3.12 5.29
N LEU A 231 0.57 -2.63 6.50
CA LEU A 231 0.66 -1.23 6.84
C LEU A 231 1.74 -1.03 7.92
N VAL A 232 2.74 -0.23 7.60
CA VAL A 232 3.75 0.21 8.57
C VAL A 232 3.64 1.73 8.71
N LEU A 233 3.24 2.20 9.88
CA LEU A 233 3.04 3.62 10.18
C LEU A 233 4.12 4.07 11.16
N THR A 234 4.89 5.10 10.80
CA THR A 234 5.98 5.65 11.63
C THR A 234 5.82 7.16 11.82
N GLY A 235 6.49 7.75 12.81
CA GLY A 235 6.38 9.18 13.08
C GLY A 235 4.96 9.60 13.49
N ASP A 236 4.37 10.56 12.77
CA ASP A 236 3.00 11.07 12.99
C ASP A 236 2.00 10.57 11.92
N ALA A 237 2.33 9.48 11.22
CA ALA A 237 1.49 8.88 10.19
C ALA A 237 0.09 8.50 10.71
N ALA A 238 -0.93 8.70 9.88
CA ALA A 238 -2.32 8.50 10.25
C ALA A 238 -3.11 7.65 9.24
N TYR A 239 -3.76 6.59 9.71
CA TYR A 239 -4.71 5.79 8.92
C TYR A 239 -6.16 6.07 9.33
N THR A 240 -6.97 6.63 8.43
CA THR A 240 -8.40 6.91 8.66
C THR A 240 -9.24 6.67 7.42
N SER A 241 -10.56 6.82 7.54
CA SER A 241 -11.43 6.88 6.37
C SER A 241 -11.14 8.15 5.56
N GLN A 242 -11.65 8.21 4.32
CA GLN A 242 -11.47 9.40 3.48
C GLN A 242 -12.16 10.65 4.04
N THR A 243 -13.16 10.45 4.90
CA THR A 243 -13.87 11.53 5.61
C THR A 243 -13.29 11.81 7.00
N GLY A 244 -12.19 11.14 7.39
CA GLY A 244 -11.56 11.26 8.71
C GLY A 244 -12.25 10.45 9.82
N GLY A 245 -13.19 9.58 9.46
CA GLY A 245 -13.85 8.65 10.37
C GLY A 245 -13.15 7.28 10.44
N THR A 246 -13.87 6.29 10.95
CA THR A 246 -13.37 4.92 11.08
C THR A 246 -13.36 4.16 9.77
N SER A 247 -12.21 3.64 9.39
CA SER A 247 -12.03 2.73 8.26
C SER A 247 -12.50 1.31 8.59
N GLU A 248 -12.82 0.55 7.55
CA GLU A 248 -13.10 -0.88 7.64
C GLU A 248 -11.92 -1.68 7.08
N VAL A 249 -11.38 -2.61 7.86
CA VAL A 249 -10.43 -3.62 7.39
C VAL A 249 -11.17 -4.97 7.42
N SER A 250 -11.22 -5.65 6.28
CA SER A 250 -11.85 -6.96 6.14
C SER A 250 -10.83 -7.96 5.60
N VAL A 251 -10.57 -9.02 6.36
CA VAL A 251 -9.66 -10.10 5.98
C VAL A 251 -10.42 -11.42 6.02
N ASP A 252 -10.32 -12.19 4.95
CA ASP A 252 -10.90 -13.53 4.88
C ASP A 252 -9.98 -14.53 4.19
N GLY A 253 -10.34 -15.82 4.34
CA GLY A 253 -9.60 -16.92 3.75
C GLY A 253 -8.37 -17.35 4.57
N THR A 254 -7.97 -18.60 4.42
CA THR A 254 -6.85 -19.19 5.17
C THR A 254 -5.49 -18.58 4.80
N GLY A 255 -5.37 -18.01 3.60
CA GLY A 255 -4.23 -17.24 3.13
C GLY A 255 -4.27 -15.77 3.56
N GLY A 256 -5.44 -15.26 3.97
CA GLY A 256 -5.67 -13.83 4.24
C GLY A 256 -4.86 -13.32 5.43
N ARG A 257 -4.07 -12.27 5.23
CA ARG A 257 -3.27 -11.64 6.30
C ARG A 257 -3.37 -10.12 6.27
N PHE A 258 -3.46 -9.53 7.46
CA PHE A 258 -3.29 -8.11 7.67
C PHE A 258 -2.20 -7.84 8.71
N LEU A 259 -1.24 -6.99 8.39
CA LEU A 259 -0.29 -6.45 9.37
C LEU A 259 -0.57 -4.96 9.54
N LEU A 260 -0.74 -4.54 10.79
CA LEU A 260 -0.66 -3.14 11.20
C LEU A 260 0.50 -2.99 12.19
N GLN A 261 1.53 -2.26 11.81
CA GLN A 261 2.64 -1.91 12.68
C GLN A 261 2.69 -0.40 12.86
N GLU A 262 2.50 0.07 14.08
CA GLU A 262 2.59 1.48 14.43
C GLU A 262 3.77 1.77 15.36
N GLN A 263 4.45 2.89 15.09
CA GLN A 263 5.61 3.35 15.84
C GLN A 263 5.49 4.85 16.17
N ASP A 264 6.26 5.31 17.16
CA ASP A 264 6.32 6.70 17.59
C ASP A 264 4.96 7.29 18.01
N THR A 265 4.39 8.19 17.23
CA THR A 265 3.10 8.86 17.47
C THR A 265 2.05 8.49 16.42
N ALA A 266 2.31 7.44 15.62
CA ALA A 266 1.41 7.03 14.57
C ALA A 266 0.04 6.63 15.12
N SER A 267 -1.00 6.73 14.30
CA SER A 267 -2.35 6.43 14.74
C SER A 267 -3.22 5.81 13.65
N SER A 268 -4.11 4.91 14.05
CA SER A 268 -5.15 4.34 13.19
C SER A 268 -6.53 4.52 13.80
N LEU A 269 -7.49 4.91 12.97
CA LEU A 269 -8.91 4.88 13.25
C LEU A 269 -9.57 3.84 12.33
N ALA A 270 -9.55 2.57 12.73
CA ALA A 270 -9.97 1.45 11.90
C ALA A 270 -10.58 0.30 12.71
N GLY A 271 -11.71 -0.25 12.23
CA GLY A 271 -12.25 -1.52 12.69
C GLY A 271 -11.68 -2.67 11.85
N ILE A 272 -11.26 -3.75 12.51
CA ILE A 272 -10.63 -4.92 11.86
C ILE A 272 -11.56 -6.12 12.01
N SER A 273 -11.91 -6.75 10.89
CA SER A 273 -12.75 -7.95 10.83
C SER A 273 -11.99 -9.10 10.17
N LEU A 274 -11.85 -10.22 10.88
CA LEU A 274 -11.18 -11.43 10.42
C LEU A 274 -12.18 -12.58 10.36
N THR A 275 -12.22 -13.30 9.23
CA THR A 275 -13.12 -14.43 9.04
C THR A 275 -12.46 -15.60 8.31
N SER A 276 -13.08 -16.78 8.37
CA SER A 276 -12.74 -17.90 7.47
C SER A 276 -11.27 -18.36 7.49
N GLY A 277 -10.60 -18.31 8.65
CA GLY A 277 -9.20 -18.73 8.79
C GLY A 277 -8.18 -17.61 8.59
N ALA A 278 -8.62 -16.36 8.43
CA ALA A 278 -7.75 -15.20 8.27
C ALA A 278 -6.88 -14.92 9.51
N GLY A 279 -5.76 -14.23 9.29
CA GLY A 279 -4.86 -13.78 10.35
C GLY A 279 -4.68 -12.27 10.37
N ALA A 280 -4.51 -11.68 11.56
CA ALA A 280 -3.93 -10.35 11.69
C ALA A 280 -2.82 -10.30 12.73
N ILE A 281 -1.85 -9.42 12.47
CA ILE A 281 -0.82 -9.02 13.41
C ILE A 281 -0.96 -7.51 13.64
N VAL A 282 -1.09 -7.09 14.89
CA VAL A 282 -1.14 -5.69 15.28
C VAL A 282 -0.03 -5.40 16.29
N MET A 283 0.91 -4.54 15.93
CA MET A 283 2.06 -4.19 16.77
C MET A 283 2.06 -2.68 17.00
N LEU A 284 1.97 -2.27 18.27
CA LEU A 284 1.98 -0.86 18.66
C LEU A 284 3.20 -0.58 19.52
N SER A 285 3.86 0.56 19.30
CA SER A 285 5.03 0.97 20.06
C SER A 285 5.13 2.49 20.20
N GLY A 286 5.98 2.97 21.12
CA GLY A 286 6.06 4.38 21.46
C GLY A 286 4.79 4.86 22.16
N THR A 287 4.15 5.87 21.57
CA THR A 287 2.88 6.46 21.99
C THR A 287 1.78 6.27 20.94
N SER A 288 1.93 5.28 20.06
CA SER A 288 0.99 5.04 18.97
C SER A 288 -0.38 4.59 19.47
N THR A 289 -1.42 4.83 18.65
CA THR A 289 -2.80 4.57 19.05
C THR A 289 -3.64 3.90 17.97
N LEU A 290 -4.31 2.81 18.34
CA LEU A 290 -5.39 2.21 17.56
C LEU A 290 -6.76 2.56 18.16
N THR A 291 -7.66 3.11 17.36
CA THR A 291 -9.07 3.29 17.72
C THR A 291 -9.96 2.50 16.77
N GLY A 292 -10.67 1.53 17.30
CA GLY A 292 -11.62 0.70 16.55
C GLY A 292 -11.71 -0.72 17.09
N ASN A 293 -12.81 -1.38 16.73
CA ASN A 293 -13.11 -2.73 17.20
C ASN A 293 -12.34 -3.77 16.39
N VAL A 294 -11.97 -4.87 17.04
CA VAL A 294 -11.45 -6.06 16.37
C VAL A 294 -12.45 -7.19 16.55
N THR A 295 -12.94 -7.74 15.43
CA THR A 295 -13.90 -8.84 15.39
C THR A 295 -13.31 -10.01 14.62
N GLU A 296 -13.39 -11.19 15.20
CA GLU A 296 -12.84 -12.42 14.64
C GLU A 296 -13.87 -13.54 14.74
N SER A 297 -14.05 -14.27 13.64
CA SER A 297 -14.95 -15.42 13.62
C SER A 297 -14.42 -16.57 12.77
N GLY A 298 -14.76 -17.79 13.20
CA GLY A 298 -14.47 -19.01 12.47
C GLY A 298 -13.19 -19.70 12.92
N SER A 299 -13.17 -21.03 12.75
CA SER A 299 -12.03 -21.86 13.11
C SER A 299 -10.80 -21.51 12.27
N GLY A 300 -9.65 -21.43 12.92
CA GLY A 300 -8.37 -21.09 12.30
C GLY A 300 -8.10 -19.58 12.21
N THR A 301 -9.12 -18.75 12.39
CA THR A 301 -8.98 -17.28 12.43
C THR A 301 -8.20 -16.84 13.66
N GLN A 302 -7.21 -15.96 13.46
CA GLN A 302 -6.24 -15.61 14.50
C GLN A 302 -5.85 -14.12 14.52
N LEU A 303 -5.85 -13.52 15.71
CA LEU A 303 -5.26 -12.22 16.00
C LEU A 303 -4.04 -12.43 16.89
N GLN A 304 -2.94 -11.82 16.50
CA GLN A 304 -1.79 -11.60 17.37
C GLN A 304 -1.61 -10.09 17.57
N ALA A 305 -1.74 -9.62 18.79
CA ALA A 305 -1.57 -8.23 19.15
C ALA A 305 -0.47 -8.06 20.21
N ASP A 306 0.45 -7.12 20.00
CA ASP A 306 1.53 -6.79 20.93
C ASP A 306 1.66 -5.27 21.08
N PHE A 307 1.25 -4.77 22.25
CA PHE A 307 1.15 -3.34 22.53
C PHE A 307 2.17 -2.95 23.60
N GLY A 308 3.20 -2.21 23.19
CA GLY A 308 4.25 -1.71 24.06
C GLY A 308 3.79 -0.67 25.08
N THR A 309 4.65 -0.35 26.04
CA THR A 309 4.40 0.70 27.04
C THR A 309 4.11 2.04 26.38
N GLY A 310 3.12 2.79 26.87
CA GLY A 310 2.77 4.11 26.35
C GLY A 310 1.77 4.11 25.18
N THR A 311 1.53 2.95 24.57
CA THR A 311 0.55 2.80 23.48
C THR A 311 -0.88 2.75 24.03
N ALA A 312 -1.86 3.00 23.15
CA ALA A 312 -3.26 2.89 23.51
C ALA A 312 -4.11 2.19 22.44
N TRP A 313 -4.98 1.29 22.89
CA TRP A 313 -6.07 0.74 22.08
C TRP A 313 -7.41 1.16 22.68
N THR A 314 -8.27 1.79 21.88
CA THR A 314 -9.67 2.08 22.23
C THR A 314 -10.61 1.33 21.30
N GLY A 315 -11.31 0.32 21.81
CA GLY A 315 -12.21 -0.51 21.03
C GLY A 315 -12.49 -1.86 21.66
N ASP A 316 -13.55 -2.51 21.18
CA ASP A 316 -13.96 -3.83 21.64
C ASP A 316 -13.23 -4.96 20.90
N LEU A 317 -12.99 -6.06 21.59
CA LEU A 317 -12.51 -7.33 21.02
C LEU A 317 -13.66 -8.34 21.01
N SER A 318 -13.97 -8.94 19.87
CA SER A 318 -14.94 -10.02 19.78
C SER A 318 -14.34 -11.23 19.08
N ALA A 319 -14.33 -12.39 19.74
CA ALA A 319 -13.90 -13.65 19.13
C ALA A 319 -15.00 -14.73 19.21
N SER A 320 -15.39 -15.29 18.07
CA SER A 320 -16.44 -16.31 17.97
C SER A 320 -16.07 -17.53 17.14
N ASP A 321 -16.86 -18.60 17.28
CA ASP A 321 -16.86 -19.75 16.37
C ASP A 321 -15.49 -20.43 16.17
N GLY A 322 -14.69 -20.52 17.24
CA GLY A 322 -13.37 -21.15 17.23
C GLY A 322 -12.20 -20.23 16.88
N ALA A 323 -12.44 -18.93 16.70
CA ALA A 323 -11.37 -17.94 16.53
C ALA A 323 -10.50 -17.81 17.79
N LEU A 324 -9.24 -17.43 17.61
CA LEU A 324 -8.23 -17.28 18.66
C LEU A 324 -7.61 -15.87 18.65
N ALA A 325 -7.83 -15.12 19.73
CA ALA A 325 -7.13 -13.86 19.99
C ALA A 325 -5.98 -14.07 20.97
N THR A 326 -4.77 -13.63 20.62
CA THR A 326 -3.63 -13.54 21.54
C THR A 326 -3.20 -12.09 21.66
N VAL A 327 -3.37 -11.49 22.84
CA VAL A 327 -3.09 -10.07 23.07
C VAL A 327 -2.10 -9.92 24.22
N THR A 328 -0.95 -9.29 23.94
CA THR A 328 0.05 -8.87 24.93
C THR A 328 -0.04 -7.36 25.12
N LEU A 329 -0.26 -6.92 26.36
CA LEU A 329 -0.58 -5.54 26.72
C LEU A 329 0.38 -5.00 27.79
N ALA A 330 1.32 -4.17 27.36
CA ALA A 330 2.06 -3.23 28.21
C ALA A 330 1.49 -1.79 28.12
N GLY A 331 0.65 -1.51 27.12
CA GLY A 331 -0.06 -0.24 26.94
C GLY A 331 -1.44 -0.18 27.63
N THR A 332 -2.23 0.83 27.29
CA THR A 332 -3.60 0.98 27.80
C THR A 332 -4.62 0.39 26.83
N TRP A 333 -5.57 -0.41 27.33
CA TRP A 333 -6.74 -0.83 26.56
C TRP A 333 -8.02 -0.30 27.20
N THR A 334 -8.83 0.39 26.41
CA THR A 334 -10.16 0.87 26.77
C THR A 334 -11.20 0.21 25.88
N GLY A 335 -11.95 -0.74 26.43
CA GLY A 335 -13.00 -1.46 25.70
C GLY A 335 -13.48 -2.69 26.47
N SER A 336 -14.17 -3.58 25.76
CA SER A 336 -14.67 -4.84 26.29
C SER A 336 -14.24 -6.02 25.42
N SER A 337 -14.07 -7.20 26.02
CA SER A 337 -13.94 -8.46 25.28
C SER A 337 -15.24 -9.26 25.32
N THR A 338 -15.70 -9.73 24.16
CA THR A 338 -16.79 -10.71 24.02
C THR A 338 -16.28 -11.99 23.40
N LEU A 339 -16.55 -13.13 24.05
CA LEU A 339 -16.21 -14.46 23.52
C LEU A 339 -17.49 -15.23 23.26
N SER A 340 -17.64 -15.89 22.10
CA SER A 340 -18.78 -16.78 21.82
C SER A 340 -18.33 -18.00 21.03
N GLY A 341 -17.86 -19.05 21.72
CA GLY A 341 -17.27 -20.22 21.07
C GLY A 341 -15.82 -20.01 20.58
N GLY A 342 -15.28 -18.80 20.70
CA GLY A 342 -13.85 -18.49 20.52
C GLY A 342 -13.04 -18.54 21.81
N THR A 343 -11.73 -18.32 21.70
CA THR A 343 -10.75 -18.24 22.80
C THR A 343 -9.99 -16.92 22.74
N ALA A 344 -9.71 -16.32 23.89
CA ALA A 344 -8.77 -15.21 23.98
C ALA A 344 -7.77 -15.45 25.11
N ASP A 345 -6.49 -15.33 24.78
CA ASP A 345 -5.37 -15.32 25.71
C ASP A 345 -4.89 -13.88 25.87
N LEU A 346 -5.14 -13.29 27.05
CA LEU A 346 -4.76 -11.92 27.39
C LEU A 346 -3.62 -11.94 28.40
N MET A 347 -2.47 -11.35 28.01
CA MET A 347 -1.30 -11.22 28.86
C MET A 347 -1.02 -9.75 29.15
N PHE A 348 -1.10 -9.36 30.42
CA PHE A 348 -0.82 -8.01 30.87
C PHE A 348 0.59 -7.96 31.47
N THR A 349 1.44 -7.08 30.94
CA THR A 349 2.88 -7.04 31.25
C THR A 349 3.34 -5.74 31.90
N ASP A 350 2.52 -4.68 31.95
CA ASP A 350 2.86 -3.44 32.66
C ASP A 350 2.81 -3.65 34.19
N PRO A 351 3.95 -3.54 34.91
CA PRO A 351 4.01 -3.68 36.36
C PRO A 351 3.24 -2.57 37.11
N ALA A 352 3.01 -1.43 36.47
CA ALA A 352 2.30 -0.28 37.05
C ALA A 352 0.79 -0.29 36.72
N GLY A 353 0.34 -1.18 35.83
CA GLY A 353 -1.03 -1.23 35.34
C GLY A 353 -2.04 -1.62 36.43
N ILE A 354 -3.15 -0.87 36.52
CA ILE A 354 -4.30 -1.23 37.35
C ILE A 354 -5.35 -1.88 36.45
N TRP A 355 -5.50 -3.19 36.57
CA TRP A 355 -6.38 -3.99 35.70
C TRP A 355 -7.72 -4.31 36.38
N LYS A 356 -8.83 -4.01 35.71
CA LYS A 356 -10.19 -4.35 36.16
C LYS A 356 -10.81 -5.35 35.19
N ALA A 357 -11.00 -6.58 35.62
CA ALA A 357 -11.74 -7.59 34.88
C ALA A 357 -13.18 -7.70 35.43
N GLU A 358 -14.18 -7.39 34.60
CA GLU A 358 -15.59 -7.54 34.96
C GLU A 358 -16.26 -8.56 34.06
N LYS A 359 -16.85 -9.60 34.66
CA LYS A 359 -17.62 -10.61 33.92
C LYS A 359 -19.06 -10.12 33.75
N ASN A 360 -19.41 -9.74 32.52
CA ASN A 360 -20.79 -9.43 32.16
C ASN A 360 -21.42 -10.61 31.38
N GLY A 361 -21.92 -11.64 32.07
CA GLY A 361 -22.66 -12.76 31.43
C GLY A 361 -22.90 -14.01 32.28
N VAL A 362 -23.84 -14.86 31.83
CA VAL A 362 -24.24 -16.13 32.48
C VAL A 362 -23.52 -17.32 31.81
N GLY A 363 -22.85 -18.19 32.58
CA GLY A 363 -22.17 -19.42 32.08
C GLY A 363 -20.73 -19.64 32.61
N ARG A 364 -20.21 -20.89 32.52
CA ARG A 364 -18.78 -21.21 32.76
C ARG A 364 -17.99 -20.87 31.50
N ARG A 365 -17.07 -19.90 31.59
CA ARG A 365 -16.08 -19.59 30.55
C ARG A 365 -14.70 -19.61 31.20
N SER A 366 -13.72 -20.22 30.53
CA SER A 366 -12.35 -20.29 31.02
C SER A 366 -11.60 -19.06 30.54
N TYR A 367 -11.20 -18.18 31.45
CA TYR A 367 -10.22 -17.13 31.19
C TYR A 367 -8.90 -17.60 31.80
N ARG A 368 -7.80 -17.58 31.05
CA ARG A 368 -6.46 -17.68 31.63
C ARG A 368 -5.89 -16.27 31.74
N LEU A 369 -6.15 -15.62 32.87
CA LEU A 369 -5.49 -14.36 33.21
C LEU A 369 -4.12 -14.68 33.82
N THR A 370 -3.04 -14.37 33.11
CA THR A 370 -1.68 -14.47 33.65
C THR A 370 -1.20 -13.06 33.99
N ILE A 371 -1.01 -12.78 35.28
CA ILE A 371 -0.42 -11.53 35.78
C ILE A 371 1.01 -11.87 36.18
N LEU A 372 2.00 -11.34 35.46
CA LEU A 372 3.39 -11.42 35.85
C LEU A 372 3.72 -10.17 36.69
N LYS A 373 4.13 -10.38 37.94
CA LYS A 373 4.66 -9.34 38.83
C LYS A 373 6.18 -9.39 38.84
#